data_AF-A0AA41U4Q0-F1
#
_entry.id   AF-A0AA41U4Q0-F1
#
_cell.length_a   1.000
_cell.length_b   1.000
_cell.length_c   1.000
_cell.angle_alpha   90.00
_cell.angle_beta   90.00
_cell.angle_gamma   90.00
#
_symmetry.space_group_name_H-M   'P 1'
#
loop_
_entity.id
_entity.type
_entity.pdbx_description
1 polymer ?
#
loop_
_entity_poly.entity_id
_entity_poly.type
_entity_poly.pdbx_seq_one_letter_code
_entity_poly.pdbx_strand_id
1 'polypeptide(L)'
;MDDEPFPGWVEVQFTDAAGRRWAVFDKPPIFRAAADLGPDSSYPVAASIACVVCEGSESPDGGTVTVSTSPHGVATPDGRDEFTVWWEQLVR
;
A
#
# COMPACT_ATOMS: atom_id res chain seq x y z
N MET A 1 31.42 10.72 5.66
CA MET A 1 30.45 10.83 4.56
C MET A 1 29.72 9.52 4.62
N ASP A 2 28.63 9.47 5.37
CA ASP A 2 27.86 8.25 5.62
C ASP A 2 27.29 7.76 4.30
N ASP A 3 27.86 6.68 3.79
CA ASP A 3 27.26 5.82 2.77
C ASP A 3 26.19 4.98 3.50
N GLU A 4 25.20 5.67 4.09
CA GLU A 4 24.06 4.99 4.69
C GLU A 4 23.38 4.27 3.53
N PRO A 5 23.29 2.93 3.54
CA PRO A 5 22.74 2.18 2.42
C PRO A 5 21.33 2.71 2.20
N PHE A 6 21.13 3.42 1.09
CA PHE A 6 19.81 3.94 0.73
C PHE A 6 18.86 2.74 0.81
N PRO A 7 17.80 2.80 1.65
CA PRO A 7 16.94 1.66 1.84
C PRO A 7 16.39 1.30 0.47
N GLY A 8 16.69 0.08 0.02
CA GLY A 8 16.29 -0.42 -1.28
C GLY A 8 14.79 -0.30 -1.47
N TRP A 9 14.31 -0.34 -2.70
CA TRP A 9 12.87 -0.32 -2.96
C TRP A 9 12.29 -1.66 -2.53
N VAL A 10 11.11 -1.63 -1.92
CA VAL A 10 10.35 -2.83 -1.55
C VAL A 10 9.09 -2.92 -2.38
N GLU A 11 8.70 -4.15 -2.69
CA GLU A 11 7.42 -4.45 -3.32
C GLU A 11 6.37 -4.75 -2.24
N VAL A 12 5.26 -4.03 -2.27
CA VAL A 12 4.08 -4.34 -1.47
C VAL A 12 2.98 -4.83 -2.38
N GLN A 13 2.39 -5.96 -2.02
CA GLN A 13 1.34 -6.60 -2.77
C GLN A 13 0.07 -6.68 -1.94
N PHE A 14 -1.07 -6.44 -2.57
CA PHE A 14 -2.39 -6.58 -1.95
C PHE A 14 -3.41 -7.04 -2.99
N THR A 15 -4.55 -7.54 -2.52
CA THR A 15 -5.66 -7.98 -3.38
C THR A 15 -6.84 -7.05 -3.18
N ASP A 16 -7.43 -6.57 -4.27
CA ASP A 16 -8.61 -5.70 -4.27
C ASP A 16 -9.91 -6.50 -4.09
N ALA A 17 -11.04 -5.81 -3.96
CA ALA A 17 -12.34 -6.44 -3.77
C ALA A 17 -12.80 -7.28 -4.99
N ALA A 18 -12.24 -7.02 -6.17
CA ALA A 18 -12.48 -7.81 -7.38
C ALA A 18 -11.58 -9.05 -7.48
N GLY A 19 -10.74 -9.31 -6.48
CA GLY A 19 -9.79 -10.42 -6.47
C GLY A 19 -8.53 -10.17 -7.31
N ARG A 20 -8.28 -8.93 -7.76
CA ARG A 20 -7.07 -8.60 -8.52
C ARG A 20 -5.92 -8.27 -7.57
N ARG A 21 -4.75 -8.86 -7.86
CA ARG A 21 -3.51 -8.55 -7.15
C ARG A 21 -2.87 -7.31 -7.74
N TRP A 22 -2.53 -6.38 -6.87
CA TRP A 22 -1.78 -5.17 -7.19
C TRP A 22 -0.41 -5.22 -6.54
N ALA A 23 0.55 -4.58 -7.17
CA ALA A 23 1.91 -4.42 -6.67
C ALA A 23 2.31 -2.94 -6.79
N VAL A 24 2.83 -2.40 -5.69
CA VAL A 24 3.38 -1.05 -5.61
C VAL A 24 4.82 -1.13 -5.12
N PHE A 25 5.67 -0.22 -5.60
CA PHE A 25 7.10 -0.23 -5.30
C PHE A 25 7.51 1.14 -4.79
N ASP A 26 8.01 1.19 -3.57
CA ASP A 26 8.56 2.43 -3.00
C ASP A 26 9.59 2.12 -1.91
N LYS A 27 10.15 3.17 -1.31
CA LYS A 27 11.06 3.07 -0.19
C LYS A 27 10.32 2.59 1.05
N PRO A 28 10.94 1.75 1.90
CA PRO A 28 10.33 1.23 3.10
C PRO A 28 9.57 2.28 3.92
N PRO A 29 10.11 3.47 4.26
CA PRO A 29 9.43 4.42 5.16
C PRO A 29 8.03 4.88 4.70
N ILE A 30 7.68 4.68 3.43
CA ILE A 30 6.35 4.96 2.88
C ILE A 30 5.29 3.94 3.36
N PHE A 31 5.72 2.73 3.71
CA PHE A 31 4.86 1.66 4.19
C PHE A 31 4.91 1.58 5.72
N ARG A 32 3.76 1.61 6.39
CA ARG A 32 3.65 1.41 7.84
C ARG A 32 3.92 -0.07 8.15
N ALA A 33 4.93 -0.29 9.00
CA ALA A 33 5.73 -1.52 9.30
C ALA A 33 7.23 -1.42 8.91
N ALA A 34 7.65 -0.31 8.29
CA ALA A 34 9.00 -0.16 7.73
C ALA A 34 10.16 0.11 8.68
N ALA A 35 9.93 0.23 9.98
CA ALA A 35 11.05 0.28 10.93
C ALA A 35 11.85 -1.03 10.92
N ASP A 36 11.24 -2.14 10.46
CA ASP A 36 11.83 -3.48 10.45
C ASP A 36 12.04 -4.03 9.02
N LEU A 37 11.99 -3.18 7.97
CA LEU A 37 12.21 -3.59 6.58
C LEU A 37 13.66 -3.28 6.16
N GLY A 38 14.53 -4.27 6.32
CA GLY A 38 15.94 -4.22 5.94
C GLY A 38 16.40 -5.48 5.20
N PRO A 39 17.66 -5.53 4.75
CA PRO A 39 18.21 -6.68 4.03
C PRO A 39 18.20 -7.99 4.84
N ASP A 40 18.18 -7.90 6.17
CA ASP A 40 18.12 -9.05 7.07
C ASP A 40 16.67 -9.49 7.40
N SER A 41 15.66 -8.81 6.86
CA SER A 41 14.25 -9.11 7.14
C SER A 41 13.79 -10.35 6.37
N SER A 42 12.97 -11.18 7.01
CA SER A 42 12.36 -12.36 6.39
C SER A 42 11.05 -11.99 5.68
N TYR A 43 11.06 -11.94 4.36
CA TYR A 43 9.89 -11.65 3.53
C TYR A 43 9.06 -12.91 3.21
N PRO A 44 7.74 -12.78 2.96
CA PRO A 44 6.93 -11.56 3.03
C PRO A 44 6.59 -11.17 4.48
N VAL A 45 6.50 -9.86 4.74
CA VAL A 45 6.01 -9.32 6.01
C VAL A 45 4.74 -8.51 5.79
N ALA A 46 3.88 -8.45 6.82
CA ALA A 46 2.70 -7.60 6.78
C ALA A 46 3.12 -6.13 6.68
N ALA A 47 2.55 -5.41 5.72
CA ALA A 47 2.78 -3.99 5.49
C ALA A 47 1.44 -3.29 5.27
N SER A 48 1.40 -1.99 5.56
CA SER A 48 0.25 -1.14 5.29
C SER A 48 0.68 0.11 4.55
N ILE A 49 -0.20 0.63 3.69
CA ILE A 49 0.03 1.83 2.90
C ILE A 49 -0.95 2.91 3.35
N ALA A 50 -0.47 4.14 3.49
CA ALA A 50 -1.34 5.27 3.75
C ALA A 50 -2.24 5.52 2.53
N CYS A 51 -3.54 5.63 2.77
CA CYS A 51 -4.52 5.90 1.74
C CYS A 51 -5.61 6.82 2.27
N VAL A 52 -6.36 7.42 1.35
CA VAL A 52 -7.58 8.19 1.62
C VAL A 52 -8.77 7.48 1.01
N VAL A 53 -9.89 7.43 1.73
CA VAL A 53 -11.16 6.93 1.19
C VAL A 53 -11.76 8.02 0.30
N CYS A 54 -12.11 7.67 -0.94
CA CYS A 54 -12.76 8.58 -1.86
C CYS A 54 -14.20 8.85 -1.41
N GLU A 55 -14.59 10.13 -1.35
CA GLU A 55 -15.92 10.53 -0.90
C GLU A 55 -17.03 9.90 -1.75
N GLY A 56 -18.06 9.35 -1.10
CA GLY A 56 -19.21 8.72 -1.77
C GLY A 56 -18.90 7.42 -2.52
N SER A 57 -17.73 6.83 -2.32
CA SER A 57 -17.32 5.58 -2.98
C SER A 57 -17.76 4.30 -2.28
N GLU A 58 -18.43 4.43 -1.12
CA GLU A 58 -18.97 3.30 -0.36
C GLU A 58 -20.02 2.55 -1.20
N SER A 59 -19.88 1.23 -1.28
CA SER A 59 -20.90 0.40 -1.90
C SER A 59 -22.20 0.45 -1.09
N PRO A 60 -23.39 0.23 -1.70
CA PRO A 60 -24.67 0.34 -1.00
C PRO A 60 -24.83 -0.61 0.20
N ASP A 61 -24.10 -1.71 0.20
CA ASP A 61 -24.03 -2.70 1.28
C ASP A 61 -22.93 -2.41 2.31
N GLY A 62 -22.13 -1.36 2.11
CA GLY A 62 -21.01 -0.96 2.96
C GLY A 62 -19.81 -1.92 2.92
N GLY A 63 -19.81 -2.91 2.02
CA GLY A 63 -18.77 -3.94 1.97
C GLY A 63 -17.45 -3.44 1.38
N THR A 64 -17.51 -2.48 0.45
CA THR A 64 -16.34 -2.01 -0.29
C THR A 64 -16.27 -0.49 -0.37
N VAL A 65 -15.06 0.03 -0.52
CA VAL A 65 -14.78 1.45 -0.72
C VAL A 65 -13.66 1.64 -1.72
N THR A 66 -13.66 2.76 -2.43
CA THR A 66 -12.52 3.17 -3.23
C THR A 66 -11.56 3.98 -2.38
N VAL A 67 -10.27 3.62 -2.44
CA VAL A 67 -9.18 4.35 -1.78
C VAL A 67 -8.17 4.84 -2.80
N SER A 68 -7.53 5.97 -2.50
CA SER A 68 -6.38 6.50 -3.24
C SER A 68 -5.10 6.45 -2.38
N THR A 69 -4.00 6.02 -2.98
CA THR A 69 -2.65 6.02 -2.37
C THR A 69 -1.89 7.34 -2.57
N SER A 70 -2.61 8.40 -2.96
CA SER A 70 -2.09 9.78 -3.15
C SER A 70 -1.37 10.42 -1.95
N PRO A 71 -1.60 10.08 -0.65
CA PRO A 71 -0.88 10.73 0.46
C PRO A 71 0.64 10.65 0.36
N HIS A 72 1.15 9.61 -0.29
CA HIS A 72 2.58 9.41 -0.54
C HIS A 72 2.92 9.33 -2.03
N GLY A 73 1.95 9.57 -2.92
CA GLY A 73 2.15 9.50 -4.37
C GLY A 73 2.54 8.10 -4.87
N VAL A 74 2.24 7.06 -4.10
CA VAL A 74 2.55 5.68 -4.47
C VAL A 74 1.55 5.24 -5.53
N ALA A 75 2.05 4.61 -6.58
CA ALA A 75 1.23 4.06 -7.65
C ALA A 75 1.80 2.70 -8.09
N THR A 76 0.98 1.94 -8.81
CA THR A 76 1.44 0.77 -9.55
C THR A 76 2.36 1.18 -10.71
N PRO A 77 3.11 0.25 -11.32
CA PRO A 77 3.97 0.55 -12.47
C PRO A 77 3.25 1.18 -13.68
N ASP A 78 1.96 0.91 -13.85
CA ASP A 78 1.10 1.52 -14.88
C ASP A 78 0.48 2.86 -14.45
N GLY A 79 0.85 3.39 -13.28
CA GLY A 79 0.45 4.72 -12.80
C GLY A 79 -0.89 4.78 -12.08
N ARG A 80 -1.46 3.63 -11.68
CA ARG A 80 -2.72 3.58 -10.95
C ARG A 80 -2.49 3.76 -9.45
N ASP A 81 -3.28 4.62 -8.84
CA ASP A 81 -3.26 4.92 -7.40
C ASP A 81 -4.64 4.72 -6.73
N GLU A 82 -5.69 4.40 -7.48
CA GLU A 82 -7.04 4.15 -6.95
C GLU A 82 -7.46 2.67 -6.98
N PHE A 83 -7.97 2.17 -5.85
CA PHE A 83 -8.33 0.75 -5.68
C PHE A 83 -9.64 0.60 -4.92
N THR A 84 -10.50 -0.31 -5.38
CA THR A 84 -11.69 -0.70 -4.62
C THR A 84 -11.35 -1.88 -3.72
N VAL A 85 -11.38 -1.67 -2.41
CA VAL A 85 -11.00 -2.65 -1.39
C VAL A 85 -12.19 -2.97 -0.49
N TRP A 86 -12.13 -4.09 0.22
CA TRP A 86 -13.08 -4.37 1.29
C TRP A 86 -12.85 -3.39 2.44
N TRP A 87 -13.93 -2.95 3.08
CA TRP A 87 -13.83 -2.05 4.24
C TRP A 87 -12.96 -2.64 5.36
N GLU A 88 -13.02 -3.97 5.54
CA GLU A 88 -12.23 -4.72 6.53
C GLU A 88 -10.72 -4.71 6.27
N GLN A 89 -10.28 -4.33 5.06
CA GLN A 89 -8.85 -4.17 4.75
C GLN A 89 -8.27 -2.85 5.27
N LEU A 90 -9.12 -1.89 5.68
CA LEU A 90 -8.66 -0.62 6.24
C LEU A 90 -8.22 -0.79 7.70
N VAL A 91 -6.94 -0.51 7.94
CA VAL A 91 -6.37 -0.46 9.30
C VAL A 91 -6.47 0.97 9.85
N ARG A 92 -7.07 1.12 11.05
CA ARG A 92 -7.18 2.42 11.76
C ARG A 92 -6.11 2.52 12.83
#